data_AF-A0A7J0D4B6-F1
#
_entry.id   AF-A0A7J0D4B6-F1
#
_cell.length_a   1.000
_cell.length_b   1.000
_cell.length_c   1.000
_cell.angle_alpha   90.00
_cell.angle_beta   90.00
_cell.angle_gamma   90.00
#
_symmetry.space_group_name_H-M   'P 1'
#
loop_
_entity.id
_entity.type
_entity.pdbx_description
1 polymer ?
#
loop_
_entity_poly.entity_id
_entity_poly.type
_entity_poly.pdbx_seq_one_letter_code
_entity_poly.pdbx_strand_id
1 'polypeptide(L)'
;MISRIVDTAHTLAVRHTEGDHPDLDAARRAALRGLEIDETAEVLYRDWMNIEWGAANTAGVRKAITRLHQIARTYDISLEPVTEQLIDLVLSDRPAPAHRGRN
;
A
#
# COMPACT_ATOMS: atom_id res chain seq x y z
N MET A 1 -4.63 11.12 17.62
CA MET A 1 -5.71 11.69 16.77
C MET A 1 -5.39 11.59 15.28
N ILE A 2 -4.13 11.57 14.86
CA ILE A 2 -3.70 11.24 13.48
C ILE A 2 -4.06 9.78 13.08
N SER A 3 -4.00 8.82 14.01
CA SER A 3 -4.26 7.41 13.69
C SER A 3 -5.66 7.14 13.12
N ARG A 4 -6.72 7.84 13.55
CA ARG A 4 -8.08 7.60 13.02
C ARG A 4 -8.23 7.95 11.54
N ILE A 5 -7.50 8.95 11.06
CA ILE A 5 -7.52 9.32 9.64
C ILE A 5 -6.80 8.24 8.83
N VAL A 6 -5.64 7.79 9.30
CA VAL A 6 -4.89 6.68 8.72
C VAL A 6 -5.73 5.40 8.72
N ASP A 7 -6.38 5.06 9.82
CA ASP A 7 -7.25 3.89 9.94
C ASP A 7 -8.42 3.95 8.95
N THR A 8 -8.99 5.15 8.75
CA THR A 8 -10.07 5.36 7.77
C THR A 8 -9.56 5.21 6.34
N ALA A 9 -8.42 5.80 6.01
CA ALA A 9 -7.80 5.68 4.69
C ALA A 9 -7.43 4.22 4.37
N HIS A 10 -6.84 3.51 5.33
CA HIS A 10 -6.54 2.08 5.24
C HIS A 10 -7.82 1.26 5.04
N THR A 11 -8.86 1.51 5.85
CA THR A 11 -10.14 0.81 5.72
C THR A 11 -10.76 1.04 4.33
N LEU A 12 -10.75 2.27 3.83
CA LEU A 12 -11.27 2.58 2.50
C LEU A 12 -10.44 1.90 1.39
N ALA A 13 -9.10 1.92 1.51
CA ALA A 13 -8.22 1.26 0.56
C ALA A 13 -8.52 -0.24 0.49
N VAL A 14 -8.59 -0.92 1.64
CA VAL A 14 -8.94 -2.35 1.73
C VAL A 14 -10.33 -2.60 1.14
N ARG A 15 -11.35 -1.82 1.52
CA ARG A 15 -12.71 -1.97 1.02
C ARG A 15 -12.81 -1.85 -0.50
N HIS A 16 -12.05 -0.95 -1.11
CA HIS A 16 -12.03 -0.79 -2.57
C HIS A 16 -11.27 -1.91 -3.29
N THR A 17 -10.34 -2.58 -2.62
CA THR A 17 -9.70 -3.79 -3.14
C THR A 17 -10.58 -5.04 -2.97
N GLU A 18 -11.52 -5.07 -2.03
CA GLU A 18 -12.40 -6.23 -1.85
C GLU A 18 -13.52 -6.31 -2.91
N GLY A 19 -14.00 -7.53 -3.18
CA GLY A 19 -15.19 -7.81 -4.01
C GLY A 19 -14.90 -8.32 -5.42
N ASP A 20 -15.98 -8.59 -6.18
CA ASP A 20 -15.89 -9.15 -7.54
C ASP A 20 -15.37 -8.15 -8.59
N HIS A 21 -15.50 -6.85 -8.29
CA HIS A 21 -15.10 -5.76 -9.17
C HIS A 21 -14.31 -4.72 -8.35
N PRO A 22 -13.04 -4.98 -8.04
CA PRO A 22 -12.22 -4.07 -7.25
C PRO A 22 -12.00 -2.74 -7.98
N ASP A 23 -12.15 -1.62 -7.27
CA ASP A 23 -11.85 -0.27 -7.76
C ASP A 23 -10.45 0.14 -7.26
N LEU A 24 -9.42 -0.33 -7.98
CA LEU A 24 -8.02 -0.09 -7.61
C LEU A 24 -7.64 1.40 -7.69
N ASP A 25 -8.32 2.17 -8.53
CA ASP A 25 -8.08 3.61 -8.61
C ASP A 25 -8.62 4.34 -7.37
N ALA A 26 -9.80 3.96 -6.87
CA ALA A 26 -10.34 4.48 -5.61
C ALA A 26 -9.48 4.03 -4.42
N ALA A 27 -9.04 2.77 -4.40
CA ALA A 27 -8.13 2.27 -3.37
C ALA A 27 -6.83 3.08 -3.34
N ARG A 28 -6.21 3.31 -4.51
CA ARG A 28 -4.99 4.12 -4.64
C ARG A 28 -5.20 5.54 -4.13
N ARG A 29 -6.31 6.18 -4.52
CA ARG A 29 -6.63 7.55 -4.06
C ARG A 29 -6.78 7.62 -2.54
N ALA A 30 -7.43 6.63 -1.91
CA ALA A 30 -7.59 6.58 -0.46
C ALA A 30 -6.24 6.49 0.26
N ALA A 31 -5.38 5.54 -0.16
CA ALA A 31 -4.05 5.37 0.44
C ALA A 31 -3.18 6.62 0.27
N LEU A 32 -3.09 7.17 -0.95
CA LEU A 32 -2.28 8.37 -1.22
C LEU A 32 -2.79 9.60 -0.46
N ARG A 33 -4.11 9.79 -0.32
CA ARG A 33 -4.65 10.90 0.44
C ARG A 33 -4.36 10.77 1.94
N GLY A 34 -4.34 9.55 2.47
CA GLY A 34 -3.89 9.30 3.84
C GLY A 34 -2.41 9.64 4.02
N LEU A 35 -1.56 9.29 3.05
CA LEU A 35 -0.13 9.62 3.05
C LEU A 35 0.16 11.12 2.91
N GLU A 36 -0.72 11.89 2.26
CA GLU A 36 -0.61 13.36 2.25
C GLU A 36 -0.88 13.99 3.63
N ILE A 37 -1.58 13.28 4.52
CA ILE A 37 -1.90 13.73 5.87
C ILE A 37 -0.85 13.23 6.87
N ASP A 38 -0.45 11.97 6.74
CA ASP A 38 0.62 11.36 7.51
C ASP A 38 1.50 10.50 6.59
N GLU A 39 2.59 11.11 6.12
CA GLU A 39 3.50 10.45 5.20
C GLU A 39 4.37 9.37 5.86
N THR A 40 4.30 9.22 7.19
CA THR A 40 5.01 8.19 7.96
C THR A 40 4.16 6.93 8.17
N ALA A 41 2.89 6.94 7.75
CA ALA A 41 1.97 5.83 7.93
C ALA A 41 2.34 4.61 7.06
N GLU A 42 3.17 3.72 7.63
CA GLU A 42 3.71 2.55 6.94
C GLU A 42 2.64 1.60 6.38
N VAL A 43 1.51 1.45 7.09
CA VAL A 43 0.37 0.66 6.64
C VAL A 43 -0.18 1.12 5.28
N LEU A 44 -0.18 2.43 5.01
CA LEU A 44 -0.68 2.97 3.74
C LEU A 44 0.31 2.76 2.59
N TYR A 45 1.61 2.65 2.88
CA TYR A 45 2.58 2.19 1.88
C TYR A 45 2.39 0.71 1.55
N ARG A 46 2.06 -0.13 2.53
CA ARG A 46 1.69 -1.54 2.28
C ARG A 46 0.46 -1.63 1.40
N ASP A 47 -0.57 -0.83 1.68
CA ASP A 47 -1.76 -0.75 0.83
C ASP A 47 -1.38 -0.33 -0.59
N TRP A 48 -0.61 0.75 -0.72
CA TRP A 48 -0.20 1.25 -2.03
C TRP A 48 0.59 0.20 -2.84
N MET A 49 1.56 -0.48 -2.21
CA MET A 49 2.30 -1.57 -2.87
C MET A 49 1.37 -2.69 -3.34
N ASN A 50 0.44 -3.15 -2.50
CA ASN A 50 -0.50 -4.21 -2.86
C ASN A 50 -1.47 -3.80 -3.98
N ILE A 51 -1.96 -2.56 -3.95
CA ILE A 51 -2.85 -2.01 -4.97
C ILE A 51 -2.15 -1.99 -6.34
N GLU A 52 -0.94 -1.44 -6.40
CA GLU A 52 -0.20 -1.37 -7.66
C GLU A 52 0.24 -2.75 -8.14
N TRP A 53 0.58 -3.65 -7.21
CA TRP A 53 0.92 -5.02 -7.56
C TRP A 53 -0.29 -5.76 -8.14
N GLY A 54 -1.47 -5.65 -7.51
CA GLY A 54 -2.73 -6.19 -8.02
C GLY A 54 -3.15 -5.62 -9.38
N ALA A 55 -2.79 -4.37 -9.66
CA ALA A 55 -2.99 -3.72 -10.96
C ALA A 55 -1.94 -4.08 -12.03
N ALA A 56 -0.98 -4.97 -11.72
CA ALA A 56 0.19 -5.26 -12.54
C ALA A 56 1.02 -4.01 -12.91
N ASN A 57 0.99 -2.97 -12.05
CA ASN A 57 1.70 -1.71 -12.23
C ASN A 57 3.04 -1.73 -11.48
N THR A 58 4.04 -2.41 -12.05
CA THR A 58 5.38 -2.54 -11.45
C THR A 58 6.06 -1.18 -11.22
N ALA A 59 5.81 -0.19 -12.08
CA ALA A 59 6.34 1.17 -11.90
C ALA A 59 5.74 1.84 -10.65
N GLY A 60 4.45 1.66 -10.42
CA GLY A 60 3.76 2.11 -9.21
C GLY A 60 4.32 1.47 -7.94
N VAL A 61 4.52 0.14 -7.95
CA VAL A 61 5.13 -0.59 -6.83
C VAL A 61 6.52 -0.03 -6.50
N ARG A 62 7.40 0.13 -7.50
CA ARG A 62 8.75 0.67 -7.30
C ARG A 62 8.73 2.11 -6.77
N LYS A 63 7.77 2.92 -7.21
CA LYS A 63 7.57 4.28 -6.71
C LYS A 63 7.19 4.28 -5.22
N ALA A 64 6.28 3.41 -4.81
CA ALA A 64 5.88 3.25 -3.41
C ALA A 64 7.07 2.86 -2.53
N ILE A 65 7.84 1.84 -2.93
CA ILE A 65 9.04 1.38 -2.20
C ILE A 65 10.08 2.49 -2.08
N THR A 66 10.35 3.20 -3.18
CA THR A 66 11.35 4.28 -3.18
C THR A 66 10.93 5.40 -2.22
N ARG A 67 9.64 5.78 -2.23
CA ARG A 67 9.12 6.80 -1.32
C ARG A 67 9.18 6.36 0.13
N LEU A 68 8.77 5.12 0.43
CA LEU A 68 8.84 4.56 1.78
C LEU A 68 10.28 4.59 2.32
N HIS A 69 11.27 4.09 1.55
CA HIS A 69 12.68 4.15 1.96
C HIS A 69 13.23 5.58 2.09
N GLN A 70 12.69 6.54 1.34
CA GLN A 70 13.05 7.95 1.53
C GLN A 70 12.54 8.46 2.88
N ILE A 71 11.26 8.25 3.19
CA ILE A 71 10.65 8.67 4.46
C ILE A 71 11.33 7.99 5.65
N ALA A 72 11.51 6.68 5.60
CA ALA A 72 12.19 5.91 6.65
C ALA A 72 13.56 6.52 7.01
N ARG A 73 14.36 6.87 5.99
CA ARG A 73 15.66 7.55 6.20
C ARG A 73 15.53 8.98 6.68
N THR A 74 14.56 9.75 6.17
CA THR A 74 14.36 11.15 6.56
C THR A 74 13.97 11.29 8.03
N TYR A 75 13.18 10.35 8.56
CA TYR A 75 12.69 10.38 9.93
C TYR A 75 13.42 9.40 10.88
N ASP A 76 14.45 8.70 10.39
CA ASP A 76 15.19 7.66 11.13
C ASP A 76 14.27 6.56 11.72
N ILE A 77 13.32 6.10 10.90
CA ILE A 77 12.33 5.08 11.24
C ILE A 77 12.75 3.74 10.63
N SER A 78 12.80 2.70 11.46
CA SER A 78 12.92 1.32 10.99
C SER A 78 11.58 0.81 10.47
N LEU A 79 11.61 0.08 9.35
CA LEU A 79 10.42 -0.55 8.78
C LEU A 79 9.95 -1.72 9.64
N GLU A 80 8.63 -1.92 9.68
CA GLU A 80 8.05 -3.12 10.26
C GLU A 80 8.44 -4.36 9.42
N PRO A 81 8.72 -5.53 10.04
CA PRO A 81 9.12 -6.73 9.31
C PRO A 81 8.12 -7.18 8.25
N VAL A 82 6.82 -6.93 8.45
CA VAL A 82 5.77 -7.25 7.47
C VAL A 82 5.94 -6.45 6.17
N THR A 83 6.44 -5.23 6.26
CA THR A 83 6.67 -4.36 5.11
C THR A 83 7.92 -4.77 4.36
N GLU A 84 9.00 -5.11 5.08
CA GLU A 84 10.21 -5.66 4.46
C GLU A 84 9.90 -6.94 3.68
N GLN A 85 9.15 -7.86 4.28
CA GLN A 85 8.69 -9.09 3.62
C GLN A 85 7.83 -8.81 2.38
N LEU A 86 6.97 -7.79 2.44
CA LEU A 86 6.17 -7.38 1.27
C LEU A 86 7.07 -6.83 0.17
N ILE A 87 8.05 -5.98 0.50
CA ILE A 87 9.02 -5.43 -0.47
C ILE A 87 9.76 -6.57 -1.18
N ASP A 88 10.29 -7.53 -0.42
CA ASP A 88 10.97 -8.70 -0.99
C ASP A 88 10.05 -9.51 -1.90
N LEU A 89 8.81 -9.72 -1.47
CA LEU A 89 7.81 -10.47 -2.23
C LEU A 89 7.49 -9.80 -3.58
N VAL A 90 7.19 -8.50 -3.58
CA VAL A 90 6.81 -7.78 -4.80
C VAL A 90 7.99 -7.54 -5.74
N LEU A 91 9.22 -7.51 -5.23
CA LEU A 91 10.44 -7.41 -6.04
C LEU A 91 10.90 -8.77 -6.62
N SER A 92 10.46 -9.89 -6.05
CA SER A 92 10.78 -11.24 -6.53
C SER A 92 10.10 -11.63 -7.86
N ASP A 93 9.48 -10.68 -8.56
CA ASP A 93 8.77 -10.86 -9.85
C ASP A 93 7.70 -11.96 -9.83
N ARG A 94 7.13 -12.25 -8.65
CA ARG A 94 6.02 -13.19 -8.53
C ARG A 94 4.74 -12.55 -9.09
N PRO A 95 3.89 -13.33 -9.79
CA PRO A 95 2.60 -12.84 -10.25
C PRO A 95 1.77 -12.37 -9.05
N ALA A 96 1.08 -11.24 -9.23
CA ALA A 96 0.24 -10.66 -8.20
C ALA A 96 -0.81 -11.67 -7.71
N PRO A 97 -1.16 -11.66 -6.41
CA PRO A 97 -2.19 -12.54 -5.88
C PRO A 97 -3.50 -12.25 -6.61
N ALA A 98 -4.01 -13.25 -7.33
CA ALA A 98 -5.35 -13.18 -7.89
C ALA A 98 -6.31 -12.87 -6.75
N HIS A 99 -7.07 -11.77 -6.88
CA HIS A 99 -8.16 -11.45 -5.96
C HIS A 99 -9.18 -12.58 -6.02
N ARG A 100 -9.01 -13.58 -5.15
CA ARG A 100 -10.01 -14.63 -4.96
C ARG A 100 -11.15 -13.98 -4.20
N GLY A 101 -12.20 -13.60 -4.94
CA GLY A 101 -13.52 -13.36 -4.36
C GLY A 101 -13.83 -14.51 -3.41
N ARG A 102 -13.88 -14.21 -2.11
CA ARG A 102 -14.36 -15.18 -1.12
C ARG A 102 -15.88 -15.25 -1.28
N ASN A 103 -16.33 -16.36 -1.83
CA ASN A 103 -17.73 -16.80 -1.86
C ASN A 103 -18.25 -17.01 -0.43
#